data_AF-A0A4P5X3D5-F1
#
_entry.id   AF-A0A4P5X3D5-F1
#
_cell.length_a   1.000
_cell.length_b   1.000
_cell.length_c   1.000
_cell.angle_alpha   90.00
_cell.angle_beta   90.00
_cell.angle_gamma   90.00
#
_symmetry.space_group_name_H-M   'P 1'
#
loop_
_entity.id
_entity.type
_entity.pdbx_description
1 polymer ?
#
loop_
_entity_poly.entity_id
_entity_poly.type
_entity_poly.pdbx_seq_one_letter_code
_entity_poly.pdbx_strand_id
1 'polypeptide(L)'
;MKEIARTVRGWRLHMASDKELADLSRMFDKRIRGWVNDYGRDYPSALHRTFDCINRRQVRWGMKKCKRFRGHHRLATQWLRRIAQEQPRLSAHWGLGFVP
;
A
#
# COMPACT_ATOMS: atom_id res chain seq x y z
N MET A 1 -5.84 15.87 -2.87
CA MET A 1 -4.84 14.77 -2.98
C MET A 1 -3.48 15.02 -2.29
N LYS A 2 -3.02 16.26 -2.06
CA LYS A 2 -1.78 16.51 -1.28
C LYS A 2 -1.87 16.02 0.17
N GLU A 3 -3.03 16.14 0.80
CA GLU A 3 -3.29 15.67 2.18
C GLU A 3 -3.14 14.16 2.35
N ILE A 4 -3.61 13.37 1.39
CA ILE A 4 -3.44 11.92 1.40
C ILE A 4 -1.95 11.58 1.26
N ALA A 5 -1.26 12.15 0.27
CA ALA A 5 0.17 11.91 0.11
C ALA A 5 1.01 12.35 1.33
N ARG A 6 0.60 13.43 2.03
CA ARG A 6 1.20 13.95 3.27
C ARG A 6 0.93 13.02 4.45
N THR A 7 -0.32 12.59 4.62
CA THR A 7 -0.76 11.57 5.58
C THR A 7 0.07 10.31 5.45
N VAL A 8 0.12 9.73 4.25
CA VAL A 8 0.84 8.49 4.02
C VAL A 8 2.34 8.72 4.24
N ARG A 9 2.87 9.94 3.96
CA ARG A 9 4.30 10.28 4.21
C ARG A 9 4.60 10.32 5.70
N GLY A 10 3.66 10.80 6.51
CA GLY A 10 3.72 10.81 7.97
C GLY A 10 3.77 9.41 8.59
N TRP A 11 3.35 8.36 7.89
CA TRP A 11 3.42 6.98 8.42
C TRP A 11 4.84 6.42 8.51
N ARG A 12 5.85 7.12 7.97
CA ARG A 12 7.28 6.75 8.04
C ARG A 12 7.55 5.27 7.78
N LEU A 13 6.85 4.68 6.80
CA LEU A 13 6.91 3.25 6.46
C LEU A 13 8.31 2.72 6.15
N HIS A 14 9.20 3.62 5.73
CA HIS A 14 10.60 3.34 5.51
C HIS A 14 11.43 3.09 6.79
N MET A 15 10.85 3.33 7.97
CA MET A 15 11.41 3.06 9.31
C MET A 15 10.72 1.88 10.01
N ALA A 16 9.63 1.35 9.46
CA ALA A 16 8.87 0.25 10.06
C ALA A 16 9.43 -1.12 9.64
N SER A 17 10.75 -1.30 9.65
CA SER A 17 11.38 -2.60 9.37
C SER A 17 10.97 -3.67 10.38
N ASP A 18 10.61 -3.28 11.60
CA ASP A 18 10.18 -4.22 12.65
C ASP A 18 8.69 -4.61 12.55
N LYS A 19 7.89 -3.90 11.75
CA LYS A 19 6.46 -4.20 11.58
C LYS A 19 6.24 -5.20 10.46
N GLU A 20 5.25 -6.06 10.63
CA GLU A 20 4.83 -6.99 9.59
C GLU A 20 3.94 -6.30 8.55
N LEU A 21 3.86 -6.90 7.36
CA LEU A 21 3.00 -6.40 6.29
C LEU A 21 1.53 -6.34 6.73
N ALA A 22 1.09 -7.25 7.60
CA ALA A 22 -0.24 -7.26 8.21
C ALA A 22 -0.50 -6.01 9.06
N ASP A 23 0.45 -5.60 9.89
CA ASP A 23 0.32 -4.40 10.74
C ASP A 23 0.26 -3.14 9.89
N LEU A 24 1.10 -3.07 8.86
CA LEU A 24 1.06 -1.97 7.89
C LEU A 24 -0.31 -1.90 7.21
N SER A 25 -0.81 -3.04 6.76
CA SER A 25 -2.11 -3.12 6.09
C SER A 25 -3.25 -2.68 7.02
N ARG A 26 -3.29 -3.15 8.27
CA ARG A 26 -4.27 -2.73 9.27
C ARG A 26 -4.25 -1.22 9.56
N MET A 27 -3.05 -0.62 9.62
CA MET A 27 -2.90 0.82 9.79
C MET A 27 -3.51 1.60 8.62
N PHE A 28 -3.44 1.05 7.40
CA PHE A 28 -3.96 1.71 6.20
C PHE A 28 -5.44 1.45 6.01
N ASP A 29 -5.92 0.25 6.33
CA ASP A 29 -7.29 -0.21 6.10
C ASP A 29 -8.34 0.73 6.66
N LYS A 30 -8.12 1.28 7.86
CA LYS A 30 -9.06 2.24 8.46
C LYS A 30 -9.14 3.54 7.66
N ARG A 31 -7.99 4.02 7.16
CA ARG A 31 -7.87 5.26 6.37
C ARG A 31 -8.42 5.06 4.95
N ILE A 32 -8.09 3.92 4.34
CA ILE A 32 -8.53 3.48 3.02
C ILE A 32 -10.05 3.35 2.99
N ARG A 33 -10.65 2.68 3.98
CA ARG A 33 -12.12 2.56 4.06
C ARG A 33 -12.80 3.92 4.14
N GLY A 34 -12.25 4.85 4.93
CA GLY A 34 -12.75 6.24 4.97
C GLY A 34 -12.68 6.91 3.59
N TRP A 35 -11.56 6.79 2.89
CA TRP A 35 -11.43 7.38 1.55
C TRP A 35 -12.32 6.73 0.49
N VAL A 36 -12.52 5.42 0.55
CA VAL A 36 -13.44 4.72 -0.36
C VAL A 36 -14.88 5.16 -0.10
N ASN A 37 -15.27 5.33 1.17
CA ASN A 37 -16.61 5.79 1.52
C ASN A 37 -16.84 7.26 1.10
N ASP A 38 -15.86 8.13 1.36
CA ASP A 38 -16.01 9.57 1.12
C ASP A 38 -15.76 9.99 -0.34
N TYR A 39 -14.86 9.30 -1.06
CA TYR A 39 -14.44 9.67 -2.42
C TYR A 39 -14.79 8.63 -3.49
N GLY A 40 -15.35 7.48 -3.12
CA GLY A 40 -15.61 6.36 -4.03
C GLY A 40 -16.55 6.67 -5.18
N ARG A 41 -17.52 7.56 -4.96
CA ARG A 41 -18.55 7.89 -5.95
C ARG A 41 -18.07 8.90 -7.00
N ASP A 42 -17.31 9.91 -6.56
CA ASP A 42 -17.05 11.09 -7.40
C ASP A 42 -15.62 11.17 -7.94
N TYR A 43 -14.67 10.40 -7.37
CA TYR A 43 -13.24 10.53 -7.71
C TYR A 43 -12.48 9.19 -7.85
N PRO A 44 -12.92 8.26 -8.73
CA PRO A 44 -12.24 6.98 -8.93
C PRO A 44 -10.77 7.13 -9.36
N SER A 45 -10.45 8.13 -10.18
CA SER A 45 -9.07 8.41 -10.62
C SER A 45 -8.16 8.93 -9.50
N ALA A 46 -8.70 9.67 -8.53
CA ALA A 46 -7.96 10.15 -7.36
C ALA A 46 -7.69 9.01 -6.37
N LEU A 47 -8.64 8.09 -6.22
CA LEU A 47 -8.48 6.87 -5.44
C LEU A 47 -7.40 5.96 -6.04
N HIS A 48 -7.40 5.76 -7.36
CA HIS A 48 -6.35 4.98 -8.03
C HIS A 48 -4.94 5.54 -7.74
N ARG A 49 -4.73 6.84 -7.92
CA ARG A 49 -3.43 7.49 -7.62
C ARG A 49 -3.05 7.36 -6.13
N THR A 50 -4.03 7.35 -5.25
CA THR A 50 -3.83 7.15 -3.81
C THR A 50 -3.35 5.74 -3.51
N PHE A 51 -4.05 4.71 -4.02
CA PHE A 51 -3.67 3.32 -3.83
C PHE A 51 -2.31 3.00 -4.47
N ASP A 52 -2.01 3.55 -5.65
CA ASP A 52 -0.67 3.47 -6.25
C ASP A 52 0.42 4.04 -5.35
N CYS A 53 0.13 5.12 -4.62
CA CYS A 53 1.08 5.71 -3.70
C CYS A 53 1.34 4.80 -2.50
N ILE A 54 0.32 4.08 -2.03
CA ILE A 54 0.42 3.11 -0.93
C ILE A 54 1.19 1.87 -1.41
N ASN A 55 0.79 1.30 -2.55
CA ASN A 55 1.45 0.14 -3.18
C ASN A 55 2.95 0.42 -3.38
N ARG A 56 3.32 1.57 -3.95
CA ARG A 56 4.75 1.95 -4.11
C ARG A 56 5.51 2.03 -2.78
N ARG A 57 4.86 2.38 -1.67
CA ARG A 57 5.52 2.43 -0.36
C ARG A 57 5.64 1.05 0.27
N GLN A 58 4.64 0.19 0.12
CA GLN A 58 4.73 -1.22 0.50
C GLN A 58 5.87 -1.91 -0.28
N VAL A 59 6.01 -1.62 -1.57
CA VAL A 59 7.13 -2.09 -2.40
C VAL A 59 8.47 -1.60 -1.85
N ARG A 60 8.63 -0.30 -1.58
CA ARG A 60 9.88 0.24 -1.00
C ARG A 60 10.19 -0.33 0.38
N TRP A 61 9.17 -0.57 1.20
CA TRP A 61 9.33 -1.25 2.48
C TRP A 61 9.82 -2.69 2.28
N GLY A 62 9.21 -3.45 1.37
CA GLY A 62 9.64 -4.81 1.02
C GLY A 62 11.09 -4.86 0.51
N MET A 63 11.50 -3.89 -0.30
CA MET A 63 12.89 -3.73 -0.76
C MET A 63 13.88 -3.48 0.38
N LYS A 64 13.45 -2.80 1.46
CA LYS A 64 14.29 -2.54 2.63
C LYS A 64 14.33 -3.73 3.60
N LYS A 65 13.18 -4.38 3.84
CA LYS A 65 13.04 -5.52 4.75
C LYS A 65 13.76 -6.75 4.21
N CYS A 66 13.57 -7.05 2.92
CA CYS A 66 14.13 -8.23 2.28
C CYS A 66 15.36 -7.87 1.45
N LYS A 67 16.55 -8.30 1.90
CA LYS A 67 17.82 -8.09 1.17
C LYS A 67 17.75 -8.56 -0.30
N ARG A 68 16.98 -9.62 -0.57
CA ARG A 68 16.71 -10.17 -1.92
C ARG A 68 16.13 -9.16 -2.90
N PHE A 69 15.40 -8.15 -2.42
CA PHE A 69 14.74 -7.16 -3.28
C PHE A 69 15.40 -5.78 -3.24
N ARG A 70 16.57 -5.65 -2.58
CA ARG A 70 17.28 -4.37 -2.48
C ARG A 70 17.71 -3.91 -3.86
N GLY A 71 17.29 -2.71 -4.28
CA GLY A 71 17.55 -2.17 -5.62
C GLY A 71 16.66 -2.73 -6.73
N HIS A 72 15.94 -3.82 -6.51
CA HIS A 72 15.09 -4.48 -7.51
C HIS A 72 13.61 -4.12 -7.36
N HIS A 73 13.24 -2.89 -7.75
CA HIS A 73 11.87 -2.40 -7.63
C HIS A 73 10.85 -3.33 -8.32
N ARG A 74 11.12 -3.75 -9.55
CA ARG A 74 10.21 -4.61 -10.33
C ARG A 74 9.96 -5.96 -9.65
N LEU A 75 11.01 -6.59 -9.11
CA LEU A 75 10.89 -7.87 -8.40
C LEU A 75 10.12 -7.69 -7.09
N ALA A 76 10.36 -6.61 -6.35
CA ALA A 76 9.60 -6.29 -5.14
C ALA A 76 8.11 -6.06 -5.44
N THR A 77 7.80 -5.37 -6.53
CA THR A 77 6.41 -5.18 -7.00
C THR A 77 5.75 -6.51 -7.31
N GLN A 78 6.41 -7.37 -8.08
CA GLN A 78 5.85 -8.67 -8.47
C GLN A 78 5.65 -9.59 -7.26
N TRP A 79 6.61 -9.59 -6.32
CA TRP A 79 6.49 -10.30 -5.06
C TRP A 79 5.29 -9.81 -4.23
N LEU A 80 5.14 -8.49 -4.08
CA LEU A 80 4.02 -7.93 -3.35
C LEU A 80 2.69 -8.21 -4.04
N ARG A 81 2.65 -8.16 -5.38
CA ARG A 81 1.48 -8.51 -6.18
C ARG A 81 1.07 -9.97 -5.97
N ARG A 82 2.04 -10.89 -5.91
CA ARG A 82 1.80 -12.30 -5.61
C ARG A 82 1.19 -12.47 -4.22
N ILE A 83 1.73 -11.78 -3.20
CA ILE A 83 1.14 -11.79 -1.86
C ILE A 83 -0.28 -11.23 -1.87
N ALA A 84 -0.52 -10.15 -2.64
CA ALA A 84 -1.84 -9.56 -2.75
C ALA A 84 -2.87 -10.50 -3.39
N GLN A 85 -2.43 -11.36 -4.32
CA GLN A 85 -3.26 -12.39 -4.94
C GLN A 85 -3.50 -13.60 -4.02
N GLU A 86 -2.48 -14.02 -3.26
CA GLU A 86 -2.58 -15.14 -2.31
C GLU A 86 -3.37 -14.76 -1.05
N GLN A 87 -3.24 -13.50 -0.60
CA GLN A 87 -3.84 -12.97 0.63
C GLN A 87 -4.55 -11.62 0.38
N PRO A 88 -5.61 -11.57 -0.44
CA PRO A 88 -6.31 -10.34 -0.77
C PRO A 88 -6.99 -9.66 0.43
N ARG A 89 -7.25 -10.41 1.50
CA ARG A 89 -7.85 -9.91 2.75
C ARG A 89 -6.85 -9.20 3.67
N LEU A 90 -5.55 -9.24 3.35
CA LEU A 90 -4.53 -8.60 4.18
C LEU A 90 -4.65 -7.09 4.14
N SER A 91 -5.00 -6.52 2.99
CA SER A 91 -5.24 -5.08 2.79
C SER A 91 -6.61 -4.87 2.14
N ALA A 92 -7.39 -3.91 2.64
CA ALA A 92 -8.73 -3.59 2.14
C ALA A 92 -8.74 -3.20 0.65
N HIS A 93 -7.71 -2.55 0.13
CA HIS A 93 -7.65 -2.14 -1.27
C HIS A 93 -7.27 -3.26 -2.24
N TRP A 94 -6.59 -4.32 -1.77
CA TRP A 94 -6.30 -5.49 -2.60
C TRP A 94 -7.56 -6.28 -2.94
N GLY A 95 -8.47 -6.43 -1.96
CA GLY A 95 -9.79 -7.01 -2.20
C GLY A 95 -10.66 -6.19 -3.17
N LEU A 96 -10.37 -4.90 -3.34
CA LEU A 96 -11.02 -4.01 -4.32
C LEU A 96 -10.36 -4.05 -5.71
N GLY A 97 -9.33 -4.88 -5.90
CA GLY A 97 -8.61 -5.03 -7.17
C GLY A 97 -7.43 -4.06 -7.36
N PHE A 98 -7.15 -3.18 -6.39
CA PHE A 98 -6.02 -2.24 -6.47
C PHE A 98 -4.71 -2.89 -6.05
N VAL A 99 -4.24 -3.85 -6.84
CA VAL A 99 -2.98 -4.57 -6.61
C VAL A 99 -1.75 -3.80 -7.14
N PRO A 100 -0.56 -4.01 -6.56
CA PRO A 100 0.69 -3.39 -7.00
C PRO A 100 1.16 -3.76 -8.41
#